data_AF-A0A511YSN7-F1
#
_entry.id   AF-A0A511YSN7-F1
#
_cell.length_a   1.000
_cell.length_b   1.000
_cell.length_c   1.000
_cell.angle_alpha   90.00
_cell.angle_beta   90.00
_cell.angle_gamma   90.00
#
_symmetry.space_group_name_H-M   'P 1'
#
loop_
_entity.id
_entity.type
_entity.pdbx_description
1 polymer ?
#
loop_
_entity_poly.entity_id
_entity_poly.type
_entity_poly.pdbx_seq_one_letter_code
_entity_poly.pdbx_strand_id
1 'polypeptide(L)'
;MDKKLKIFLIRSVVVLSVIHLAYFTYGYFKFEGIHQVDIYTEFYRFKFYDDVSISHVFITGLFLFCFFILLLRNHSKKRYNIAGKVKIGASLLLISFLSLTFFISYSFGLNAKMRTELPEKDFNKDKTLLNVLNPFLYNYTSYSSDKLFNPENILYPEPYPVIAEKDTTFYDPGNPEYYSVQTNYYSIDTLKVLSSDYKNLSSGILSGMGDLGIEPETFTRRIMSKKTIGDSTEIIFKGVEAYPENDENVCIFTENKMLYTPVHQVSQAGQQYQNAVMRYKLLYKYDRDSLLHSLQNFTALLKKYKIESQIVPKDLTHDVFYYRDHTREPLNGIRNTFDRDKLKERFAVIERLFYQPNYLHPSIQIIFITVVLSVWLAVFLLYLIWNYVKTRNLRISAEDNGSYR
;
A
#
# COMPACT_ATOMS: atom_id res chain seq x y z
N MET A 1 -10.48 -13.53 -43.26
CA MET A 1 -9.02 -13.72 -43.29
C MET A 1 -8.77 -15.17 -43.71
N ASP A 2 -7.81 -15.41 -44.59
CA ASP A 2 -7.47 -16.76 -45.07
C ASP A 2 -6.89 -17.63 -43.94
N LYS A 3 -7.18 -18.93 -43.94
CA LYS A 3 -6.61 -19.95 -43.04
C LYS A 3 -5.07 -19.90 -43.03
N LYS A 4 -4.41 -19.74 -44.17
CA LYS A 4 -2.93 -19.67 -44.23
C LYS A 4 -2.39 -18.44 -43.51
N LEU A 5 -2.98 -17.26 -43.75
CA LEU A 5 -2.59 -16.02 -43.06
C LEU A 5 -2.90 -16.08 -41.55
N LYS A 6 -4.04 -16.67 -41.17
CA LYS A 6 -4.39 -16.88 -39.76
C LYS A 6 -3.36 -17.75 -39.05
N ILE A 7 -2.97 -18.87 -39.64
CA ILE A 7 -1.94 -19.76 -39.05
C ILE A 7 -0.59 -19.04 -38.94
N PHE A 8 -0.19 -18.27 -39.95
CA PHE A 8 1.03 -17.46 -39.90
C PHE A 8 1.01 -16.48 -38.72
N LEU A 9 -0.06 -15.69 -38.56
CA LEU A 9 -0.18 -14.73 -37.46
C LEU A 9 -0.17 -15.42 -36.09
N ILE A 10 -0.85 -16.57 -35.96
CA ILE A 10 -0.82 -17.37 -34.72
C ILE A 10 0.61 -17.83 -34.42
N ARG A 11 1.33 -18.35 -35.42
CA ARG A 11 2.74 -18.78 -35.24
C ARG A 11 3.63 -17.61 -34.81
N SER A 12 3.42 -16.42 -35.37
CA SER A 12 4.16 -15.22 -34.97
C SER A 12 3.90 -14.86 -33.50
N VAL A 13 2.64 -14.95 -33.04
CA VAL A 13 2.32 -14.75 -31.62
C VAL A 13 2.99 -15.81 -30.75
N VAL A 14 3.03 -17.08 -31.16
CA VAL A 14 3.73 -18.14 -30.41
C VAL A 14 5.23 -17.83 -30.29
N VAL A 15 5.89 -17.41 -31.38
CA VAL A 15 7.31 -17.01 -31.34
C VAL A 15 7.51 -15.83 -30.38
N LEU A 16 6.66 -14.81 -30.45
CA LEU A 16 6.70 -13.68 -29.52
C LEU A 16 6.54 -14.13 -28.07
N SER A 17 5.60 -15.03 -27.78
CA SER A 17 5.42 -15.57 -26.42
C SER A 17 6.67 -16.27 -25.89
N VAL A 18 7.42 -17.00 -26.74
CA VAL A 18 8.68 -17.62 -26.35
C VAL A 18 9.74 -16.57 -26.03
N ILE A 19 9.82 -15.49 -26.83
CA ILE A 19 10.73 -14.37 -26.55
C ILE A 19 10.35 -13.67 -25.24
N HIS A 20 9.06 -13.40 -25.01
CA HIS A 20 8.56 -12.84 -23.75
C HIS A 20 8.92 -13.72 -22.56
N LEU A 21 8.81 -15.05 -22.68
CA LEU A 21 9.20 -16.00 -21.65
C LEU A 21 10.71 -15.93 -21.36
N ALA A 22 11.55 -15.80 -22.39
CA ALA A 22 12.99 -15.63 -22.22
C ALA A 22 13.32 -14.35 -21.44
N TYR A 23 12.68 -13.22 -21.79
CA TYR A 23 12.83 -11.96 -21.05
C TYR A 23 12.33 -12.04 -19.61
N PHE A 24 11.19 -12.70 -19.39
CA PHE A 24 10.68 -12.97 -18.05
C PHE A 24 11.67 -13.78 -17.23
N THR A 25 12.20 -14.86 -17.79
CA THR A 25 13.17 -15.74 -17.13
C THR A 25 14.46 -14.99 -16.83
N TYR A 26 14.96 -14.20 -17.78
CA TYR A 26 16.12 -13.35 -17.58
C TYR A 26 15.91 -12.34 -16.45
N GLY A 27 14.76 -11.66 -16.41
CA GLY A 27 14.39 -10.77 -15.31
C GLY A 27 14.31 -11.49 -13.97
N TYR A 28 13.71 -12.68 -13.94
CA TYR A 28 13.60 -13.49 -12.73
C TYR A 28 14.97 -13.82 -12.12
N PHE A 29 15.96 -14.18 -12.94
CA PHE A 29 17.31 -14.50 -12.44
C PHE A 29 18.21 -13.27 -12.25
N LYS A 30 17.90 -12.13 -12.87
CA LYS A 30 18.70 -10.91 -12.71
C LYS A 30 18.39 -10.15 -11.42
N PHE A 31 17.26 -10.40 -10.77
CA PHE A 31 16.95 -9.82 -9.47
C PHE A 31 17.90 -10.38 -8.40
N GLU A 32 18.76 -9.51 -7.85
CA GLU A 32 19.80 -9.88 -6.88
C GLU A 32 19.28 -10.00 -5.44
N GLY A 33 18.00 -9.67 -5.22
CA GLY A 33 17.28 -9.90 -3.97
C GLY A 33 16.78 -8.64 -3.28
N ILE A 34 15.89 -8.81 -2.31
CA ILE A 34 15.25 -7.68 -1.58
C ILE A 34 16.23 -6.76 -0.85
N HIS A 35 17.42 -7.26 -0.50
CA HIS A 35 18.45 -6.51 0.21
C HIS A 35 19.19 -5.49 -0.68
N GLN A 36 19.07 -5.61 -2.01
CA GLN A 36 19.61 -4.66 -2.99
C GLN A 36 18.57 -3.61 -3.44
N VAL A 37 17.31 -3.72 -3.02
CA VAL A 37 16.23 -2.86 -3.49
C VAL A 37 16.35 -1.46 -2.89
N ASP A 38 16.84 -0.47 -3.61
CA ASP A 38 16.98 0.93 -3.16
C ASP A 38 16.05 1.90 -3.90
N ILE A 39 16.17 3.20 -3.62
CA ILE A 39 15.41 4.27 -4.29
C ILE A 39 15.59 4.27 -5.81
N TYR A 40 16.71 3.74 -6.31
CA TYR A 40 17.00 3.64 -7.73
C TYR A 40 16.48 2.35 -8.35
N THR A 41 15.97 1.38 -7.59
CA THR A 41 15.57 0.08 -8.13
C THR A 41 14.43 0.19 -9.13
N GLU A 42 13.47 1.09 -8.90
CA GLU A 42 12.47 1.44 -9.90
C GLU A 42 13.13 2.09 -11.12
N PHE A 43 14.05 3.04 -10.90
CA PHE A 43 14.80 3.65 -11.99
C PHE A 43 15.62 2.63 -12.78
N TYR A 44 16.27 1.64 -12.17
CA TYR A 44 17.08 0.63 -12.85
C TYR A 44 16.23 -0.41 -13.60
N ARG A 45 14.98 -0.66 -13.18
CA ARG A 45 14.00 -1.34 -14.05
C ARG A 45 13.81 -0.59 -15.36
N PHE A 46 13.82 0.75 -15.29
CA PHE A 46 13.78 1.61 -16.46
C PHE A 46 15.16 1.86 -17.07
N LYS A 47 16.28 1.80 -16.36
CA LYS A 47 17.61 1.96 -16.96
C LYS A 47 17.97 0.76 -17.83
N PHE A 48 17.40 -0.40 -17.56
CA PHE A 48 17.39 -1.51 -18.51
C PHE A 48 16.79 -1.13 -19.87
N TYR A 49 15.84 -0.17 -19.91
CA TYR A 49 15.33 0.44 -21.15
C TYR A 49 16.42 1.18 -21.91
N ASP A 50 17.38 1.78 -21.21
CA ASP A 50 18.43 2.64 -21.77
C ASP A 50 19.70 1.84 -22.11
N ASP A 51 20.17 0.99 -21.19
CA ASP A 51 21.41 0.20 -21.35
C ASP A 51 21.19 -1.08 -22.19
N VAL A 52 19.98 -1.67 -22.20
CA VAL A 52 19.61 -2.82 -23.06
C VAL A 52 18.75 -2.38 -24.26
N SER A 53 18.61 -1.05 -24.45
CA SER A 53 17.93 -0.41 -25.58
C SER A 53 18.40 -0.98 -26.92
N ILE A 54 19.71 -1.15 -27.10
CA ILE A 54 20.29 -1.60 -28.36
C ILE A 54 19.90 -3.04 -28.66
N SER A 55 19.97 -3.93 -27.67
CA SER A 55 19.60 -5.35 -27.85
C SER A 55 18.09 -5.53 -28.03
N HIS A 56 17.26 -4.74 -27.33
CA HIS A 56 15.80 -4.76 -27.54
C HIS A 56 15.43 -4.22 -28.91
N VAL A 57 15.96 -3.07 -29.31
CA VAL A 57 15.75 -2.49 -30.64
C VAL A 57 16.20 -3.47 -31.72
N PHE A 58 17.32 -4.17 -31.51
CA PHE A 58 17.80 -5.18 -32.45
C PHE A 58 16.88 -6.40 -32.51
N ILE A 59 16.47 -6.99 -31.38
CA ILE A 59 15.59 -8.18 -31.35
C ILE A 59 14.21 -7.85 -31.91
N THR A 60 13.61 -6.73 -31.46
CA THR A 60 12.32 -6.24 -31.96
C THR A 60 12.39 -5.90 -33.44
N GLY A 61 13.43 -5.16 -33.86
CA GLY A 61 13.65 -4.77 -35.24
C GLY A 61 13.86 -5.97 -36.15
N LEU A 62 14.71 -6.93 -35.76
CA LEU A 62 14.97 -8.15 -36.51
C LEU A 62 13.71 -9.02 -36.63
N PHE A 63 12.97 -9.20 -35.53
CA PHE A 63 11.70 -9.93 -35.56
C PHE A 63 10.70 -9.26 -36.50
N LEU A 64 10.46 -7.96 -36.34
CA LEU A 64 9.50 -7.22 -37.16
C LEU A 64 9.92 -7.21 -38.63
N PHE A 65 11.21 -7.08 -38.93
CA PHE A 65 11.75 -7.14 -40.28
C PHE A 65 11.50 -8.52 -40.93
N CYS A 66 11.89 -9.61 -40.27
CA CYS A 66 11.66 -10.97 -40.77
C CYS A 66 10.16 -11.28 -40.90
N PHE A 67 9.37 -10.91 -39.89
CA PHE A 67 7.92 -11.05 -39.90
C PHE A 67 7.31 -10.32 -41.11
N PHE A 68 7.72 -9.07 -41.33
CA PHE A 68 7.21 -8.24 -42.40
C PHE A 68 7.57 -8.76 -43.78
N ILE A 69 8.82 -9.20 -43.99
CA ILE A 69 9.24 -9.85 -45.25
C ILE A 69 8.40 -11.09 -45.52
N LEU A 70 8.21 -11.97 -44.54
CA LEU A 70 7.42 -13.19 -44.70
C LEU A 70 5.95 -12.88 -44.97
N LEU A 71 5.39 -11.88 -44.31
CA LEU A 71 4.03 -11.39 -44.53
C LEU A 71 3.86 -10.89 -45.99
N LEU A 72 4.77 -10.02 -46.45
CA LEU A 72 4.74 -9.47 -47.81
C LEU A 72 5.05 -10.51 -48.88
N ARG A 73 5.92 -11.48 -48.63
CA ARG A 73 6.26 -12.49 -49.64
C ARG A 73 5.11 -13.48 -49.83
N ASN A 74 4.59 -14.01 -48.73
CA ASN A 74 3.75 -15.20 -48.72
C ASN A 74 2.24 -14.93 -48.60
N HIS A 75 1.84 -13.75 -48.12
CA HIS A 75 0.44 -13.48 -47.77
C HIS A 75 -0.20 -12.26 -48.47
N SER A 76 0.50 -11.66 -49.43
CA SER A 76 0.04 -10.49 -50.21
C SER A 76 -0.45 -10.85 -51.63
N LYS A 77 -1.60 -11.51 -51.76
CA LYS A 77 -2.17 -11.84 -53.09
C LYS A 77 -3.70 -11.87 -53.11
N LYS A 78 -4.36 -11.33 -52.08
CA LYS A 78 -5.80 -11.57 -51.87
C LYS A 78 -6.58 -10.27 -51.70
N ARG A 79 -7.73 -10.19 -52.38
CA ARG A 79 -8.74 -9.16 -52.12
C ARG A 79 -9.43 -9.49 -50.81
N TYR A 80 -9.16 -8.68 -49.79
CA TYR A 80 -9.88 -8.72 -48.53
C TYR A 80 -10.97 -7.65 -48.53
N ASN A 81 -12.16 -8.02 -48.06
CA ASN A 81 -13.21 -7.06 -47.73
C ASN A 81 -12.77 -6.17 -46.54
N ILE A 82 -13.52 -5.10 -46.26
CA ILE A 82 -13.21 -4.14 -45.19
C ILE A 82 -13.02 -4.85 -43.85
N ALA A 83 -13.96 -5.72 -43.46
CA ALA A 83 -13.87 -6.51 -42.24
C ALA A 83 -12.59 -7.38 -42.18
N GLY A 84 -12.15 -7.94 -43.31
CA GLY A 84 -10.91 -8.68 -43.43
C GLY A 84 -9.68 -7.80 -43.22
N LYS A 85 -9.66 -6.59 -43.78
CA LYS A 85 -8.58 -5.61 -43.58
C LYS A 85 -8.48 -5.18 -42.12
N VAL A 86 -9.62 -4.91 -41.46
CA VAL A 86 -9.67 -4.55 -40.04
C VAL A 86 -9.09 -5.67 -39.16
N LYS A 87 -9.49 -6.93 -39.40
CA LYS A 87 -8.95 -8.09 -38.67
C LYS A 87 -7.43 -8.24 -38.82
N ILE A 88 -6.91 -8.00 -40.02
CA ILE A 88 -5.46 -8.01 -40.28
C ILE A 88 -4.79 -6.86 -39.53
N GLY A 89 -5.34 -5.64 -39.63
CA GLY A 89 -4.83 -4.46 -38.93
C GLY A 89 -4.77 -4.65 -37.42
N ALA A 90 -5.82 -5.20 -36.80
CA ALA A 90 -5.85 -5.52 -35.37
C ALA A 90 -4.81 -6.58 -35.00
N SER A 91 -4.61 -7.60 -35.84
CA SER A 91 -3.60 -8.63 -35.60
C SER A 91 -2.17 -8.05 -35.68
N LEU A 92 -1.93 -7.14 -36.64
CA LEU A 92 -0.65 -6.44 -36.77
C LEU A 92 -0.41 -5.50 -35.60
N LEU A 93 -1.46 -4.85 -35.08
CA LEU A 93 -1.35 -4.02 -33.88
C LEU A 93 -0.88 -4.84 -32.68
N LEU A 94 -1.49 -6.01 -32.47
CA LEU A 94 -1.09 -6.93 -31.41
C LEU A 94 0.37 -7.38 -31.58
N ILE A 95 0.78 -7.73 -32.79
CA ILE A 95 2.16 -8.16 -33.07
C ILE A 95 3.14 -7.00 -32.82
N SER A 96 2.86 -5.79 -33.28
CA SER A 96 3.69 -4.61 -33.03
C SER A 96 3.80 -4.32 -31.53
N PHE A 97 2.68 -4.37 -30.81
CA PHE A 97 2.64 -4.17 -29.36
C PHE A 97 3.48 -5.21 -28.61
N LEU A 98 3.28 -6.50 -28.87
CA LEU A 98 4.06 -7.58 -28.25
C LEU A 98 5.55 -7.45 -28.57
N SER A 99 5.89 -7.13 -29.82
CA SER A 99 7.29 -6.96 -30.23
C SER A 99 7.99 -5.80 -29.49
N LEU A 100 7.24 -4.80 -29.03
CA LEU A 100 7.78 -3.63 -28.33
C LEU A 100 7.70 -3.74 -26.80
N THR A 101 7.08 -4.78 -26.24
CA THR A 101 6.81 -4.90 -24.79
C THR A 101 7.66 -5.95 -24.07
N PHE A 102 8.77 -6.41 -24.65
CA PHE A 102 9.65 -7.38 -24.00
C PHE A 102 10.18 -6.91 -22.63
N PHE A 103 10.44 -5.62 -22.47
CA PHE A 103 10.85 -5.02 -21.19
C PHE A 103 9.80 -5.19 -20.08
N ILE A 104 8.50 -5.23 -20.44
CA ILE A 104 7.43 -5.48 -19.47
C ILE A 104 7.56 -6.91 -18.93
N SER A 105 7.85 -7.88 -19.80
CA SER A 105 8.10 -9.26 -19.37
C SER A 105 9.32 -9.38 -18.47
N TYR A 106 10.40 -8.66 -18.78
CA TYR A 106 11.57 -8.56 -17.88
C TYR A 106 11.19 -8.03 -16.49
N SER A 107 10.42 -6.93 -16.45
CA SER A 107 9.94 -6.35 -15.18
C SER A 107 8.99 -7.28 -14.42
N PHE A 108 8.13 -8.04 -15.12
CA PHE A 108 7.34 -9.11 -14.52
C PHE A 108 8.21 -10.22 -13.92
N GLY A 109 9.31 -10.58 -14.58
CA GLY A 109 10.29 -11.53 -14.04
C GLY A 109 10.89 -11.06 -12.72
N LEU A 110 11.38 -9.82 -12.68
CA LEU A 110 11.90 -9.20 -11.46
C LEU A 110 10.86 -9.19 -10.34
N ASN A 111 9.62 -8.81 -10.65
CA ASN A 111 8.53 -8.77 -9.67
C ASN A 111 8.14 -10.16 -9.17
N ALA A 112 8.13 -11.17 -10.05
CA ALA A 112 7.86 -12.55 -9.68
C ALA A 112 8.94 -13.11 -8.74
N LYS A 113 10.22 -12.83 -9.02
CA LYS A 113 11.32 -13.22 -8.13
C LYS A 113 11.21 -12.53 -6.77
N MET A 114 10.99 -11.22 -6.74
CA MET A 114 10.79 -10.45 -5.51
C MET A 114 9.65 -11.03 -4.67
N ARG A 115 8.49 -11.32 -5.26
CA ARG A 115 7.34 -11.94 -4.56
C ARG A 115 7.58 -13.37 -4.10
N THR A 116 8.54 -14.07 -4.72
CA THR A 116 8.96 -15.41 -4.28
C THR A 116 9.86 -15.31 -3.04
N GLU A 117 10.80 -14.36 -3.03
CA GLU A 117 11.73 -14.15 -1.90
C GLU A 117 11.08 -13.46 -0.70
N LEU A 118 10.11 -12.60 -0.97
CA LEU A 118 9.31 -11.92 0.01
C LEU A 118 7.83 -12.12 -0.36
N PRO A 119 7.18 -13.17 0.13
CA PRO A 119 5.74 -13.30 -0.02
C PRO A 119 5.02 -12.13 0.68
N GLU A 120 3.88 -11.72 0.15
CA GLU A 120 3.08 -10.63 0.73
C GLU A 120 2.73 -10.88 2.21
N LYS A 121 2.44 -12.12 2.57
CA LYS A 121 2.20 -12.54 3.96
C LYS A 121 3.38 -12.21 4.88
N ASP A 122 4.60 -12.48 4.42
CA ASP A 122 5.81 -12.24 5.21
C ASP A 122 6.15 -10.74 5.25
N PHE A 123 5.92 -10.02 4.15
CA PHE A 123 6.05 -8.56 4.16
C PHE A 123 5.05 -7.90 5.11
N ASN A 124 3.80 -8.35 5.14
CA ASN A 124 2.79 -7.87 6.06
C ASN A 124 3.15 -8.22 7.52
N LYS A 125 3.75 -9.39 7.77
CA LYS A 125 4.28 -9.73 9.10
C LYS A 125 5.40 -8.78 9.53
N ASP A 126 6.31 -8.45 8.63
CA ASP A 126 7.37 -7.46 8.89
C ASP A 126 6.78 -6.07 9.20
N LYS A 127 5.79 -5.62 8.43
CA LYS A 127 5.05 -4.37 8.68
C LYS A 127 4.36 -4.37 10.05
N THR A 128 3.66 -5.45 10.40
CA THR A 128 3.02 -5.58 11.72
C THR A 128 4.04 -5.51 12.84
N LEU A 129 5.18 -6.18 12.71
CA LEU A 129 6.26 -6.10 13.70
C LEU A 129 6.75 -4.65 13.87
N LEU A 130 7.01 -3.95 12.78
CA LEU A 130 7.41 -2.54 12.81
C LEU A 130 6.33 -1.64 13.42
N ASN A 131 5.06 -1.85 13.08
CA ASN A 131 3.96 -1.05 13.63
C ASN A 131 3.76 -1.29 15.14
N VAL A 132 3.93 -2.53 15.61
CA VAL A 132 3.91 -2.86 17.05
C VAL A 132 5.09 -2.20 17.75
N LEU A 133 6.30 -2.35 17.23
CA LEU A 133 7.51 -1.86 17.90
C LEU A 133 7.78 -0.37 17.71
N ASN A 134 7.09 0.31 16.78
CA ASN A 134 7.36 1.70 16.37
C ASN A 134 7.69 2.64 17.56
N PRO A 135 6.92 2.67 18.67
CA PRO A 135 7.22 3.56 19.79
C PRO A 135 8.59 3.31 20.46
N PHE A 136 9.06 2.07 20.47
CA PHE A 136 10.35 1.69 21.07
C PHE A 136 11.56 2.08 20.19
N LEU A 137 11.30 2.50 18.96
CA LEU A 137 12.33 2.67 17.92
C LEU A 137 12.64 4.14 17.61
N TYR A 138 12.02 5.12 18.27
CA TYR A 138 12.34 6.54 18.10
C TYR A 138 13.59 6.95 18.91
N ASN A 139 14.52 7.67 18.27
CA ASN A 139 15.81 8.07 18.86
C ASN A 139 15.73 9.32 19.74
N TYR A 140 14.76 10.18 19.43
CA TYR A 140 14.70 11.54 19.94
C TYR A 140 13.31 11.81 20.45
N THR A 141 13.24 12.01 21.76
CA THR A 141 12.11 12.65 22.35
C THR A 141 12.63 13.57 23.45
N SER A 142 12.37 14.87 23.32
CA SER A 142 12.23 15.79 24.45
C SER A 142 11.04 15.41 25.36
N TYR A 143 10.66 14.12 25.36
CA TYR A 143 9.53 13.57 26.08
C TYR A 143 10.09 12.88 27.32
N SER A 144 9.33 12.91 28.41
CA SER A 144 9.56 12.07 29.57
C SER A 144 9.12 10.63 29.26
N SER A 145 9.71 9.66 29.96
CA SER A 145 9.25 8.26 29.99
C SER A 145 7.76 8.14 30.30
N ASP A 146 7.22 9.05 31.12
CA ASP A 146 5.78 9.24 31.35
C ASP A 146 4.95 9.39 30.05
N LYS A 147 5.48 9.96 28.96
CA LYS A 147 4.69 10.07 27.72
C LYS A 147 4.72 8.82 26.83
N LEU A 148 5.73 7.96 26.99
CA LEU A 148 5.94 6.78 26.14
C LEU A 148 5.48 5.48 26.79
N PHE A 149 5.46 5.43 28.13
CA PHE A 149 5.17 4.23 28.89
C PHE A 149 4.00 4.37 29.87
N ASN A 150 3.51 5.58 30.19
CA ASN A 150 2.34 5.72 31.07
C ASN A 150 1.11 5.11 30.37
N PRO A 151 0.43 4.15 31.03
CA PRO A 151 -0.83 3.61 30.56
C PRO A 151 -1.77 4.73 30.13
N GLU A 152 -2.11 5.69 30.99
CA GLU A 152 -3.05 6.79 30.76
C GLU A 152 -2.70 7.63 29.52
N ASN A 153 -1.42 7.97 29.30
CA ASN A 153 -0.98 8.70 28.10
C ASN A 153 -0.96 7.81 26.84
N ILE A 154 -0.94 6.49 26.97
CA ILE A 154 -1.14 5.54 25.86
C ILE A 154 -2.64 5.34 25.58
N LEU A 155 -3.49 5.59 26.58
CA LEU A 155 -4.95 5.55 26.50
C LEU A 155 -5.50 6.86 25.89
N TYR A 156 -4.91 8.01 26.25
CA TYR A 156 -5.40 9.36 25.95
C TYR A 156 -4.27 10.41 25.80
N PRO A 157 -3.64 10.55 24.63
CA PRO A 157 -2.84 11.72 24.33
C PRO A 157 -3.67 12.98 24.17
N GLU A 158 -3.04 14.08 24.54
CA GLU A 158 -3.64 15.38 24.30
C GLU A 158 -3.76 15.62 22.79
N PRO A 159 -4.93 16.08 22.30
CA PRO A 159 -6.04 16.62 23.07
C PRO A 159 -7.29 15.72 23.01
N TYR A 160 -7.31 14.55 23.67
CA TYR A 160 -8.58 13.88 24.02
C TYR A 160 -9.04 14.28 25.43
N PRO A 161 -10.22 14.90 25.59
CA PRO A 161 -10.58 15.54 26.84
C PRO A 161 -11.39 14.56 27.70
N VAL A 162 -10.79 14.04 28.76
CA VAL A 162 -11.53 13.47 29.90
C VAL A 162 -11.75 14.58 30.93
N ILE A 163 -12.89 14.57 31.62
CA ILE A 163 -13.16 15.52 32.70
C ILE A 163 -13.27 14.79 34.03
N ALA A 164 -12.47 15.22 35.00
CA ALA A 164 -12.53 14.72 36.37
C ALA A 164 -13.60 15.48 37.15
N GLU A 165 -14.51 14.73 37.77
CA GLU A 165 -15.51 15.25 38.69
C GLU A 165 -15.13 14.79 40.10
N LYS A 166 -14.95 15.76 41.00
CA LYS A 166 -14.58 15.49 42.38
C LYS A 166 -15.82 15.60 43.24
N ASP A 167 -16.34 14.46 43.66
CA ASP A 167 -17.41 14.40 44.63
C ASP A 167 -16.81 14.25 46.02
N THR A 168 -17.13 15.21 46.88
CA THR A 168 -16.68 15.23 48.27
C THR A 168 -17.80 14.67 49.12
N THR A 169 -17.60 13.47 49.67
CA THR A 169 -18.57 12.86 50.57
C THR A 169 -18.11 13.09 52.00
N PHE A 170 -18.90 13.85 52.76
CA PHE A 170 -18.67 14.08 54.18
C PHE A 170 -19.34 12.95 54.97
N TYR A 171 -18.56 12.17 55.70
CA TYR A 171 -19.09 11.04 56.47
C TYR A 171 -19.76 11.47 57.78
N ASP A 172 -19.40 12.65 58.29
CA ASP A 172 -20.02 13.31 59.43
C ASP A 172 -20.40 14.75 59.06
N PRO A 173 -21.70 15.09 58.98
CA PRO A 173 -22.16 16.45 58.66
C PRO A 173 -21.69 17.52 59.66
N GLY A 174 -21.26 17.13 60.87
CA GLY A 174 -20.79 18.03 61.91
C GLY A 174 -19.27 18.20 61.97
N ASN A 175 -18.49 17.42 61.21
CA ASN A 175 -17.04 17.46 61.26
C ASN A 175 -16.42 17.49 59.83
N PRO A 176 -16.09 18.68 59.31
CA PRO A 176 -15.55 18.84 57.96
C PRO A 176 -14.15 18.24 57.75
N GLU A 177 -13.51 17.69 58.78
CA GLU A 177 -12.20 17.04 58.67
C GLU A 177 -12.29 15.57 58.22
N TYR A 178 -13.47 14.95 58.24
CA TYR A 178 -13.70 13.56 57.80
C TYR A 178 -14.51 13.49 56.51
N TYR A 179 -13.80 13.64 55.38
CA TYR A 179 -14.36 13.49 54.04
C TYR A 179 -13.54 12.50 53.21
N SER A 180 -14.20 11.79 52.30
CA SER A 180 -13.52 11.18 51.15
C SER A 180 -13.74 12.05 49.93
N VAL A 181 -12.67 12.28 49.17
CA VAL A 181 -12.78 12.76 47.80
C VAL A 181 -12.78 11.54 46.91
N GLN A 182 -13.91 11.27 46.26
CA GLN A 182 -13.96 10.32 45.17
C GLN A 182 -13.84 11.12 43.87
N THR A 183 -12.87 10.75 43.05
CA THR A 183 -12.70 11.36 41.73
C THR A 183 -13.26 10.40 40.69
N ASN A 184 -14.35 10.79 40.05
CA ASN A 184 -14.96 10.05 38.96
C ASN A 184 -14.52 10.70 37.64
N TYR A 185 -14.12 9.90 36.67
CA TYR A 185 -13.69 10.39 35.36
C TYR A 185 -14.81 10.15 34.34
N TYR A 186 -15.00 11.09 33.42
CA TYR A 186 -15.97 10.95 32.34
C TYR A 186 -15.32 11.22 30.99
N SER A 187 -15.73 10.48 29.95
CA SER A 187 -15.42 10.84 28.57
C SER A 187 -16.09 12.16 28.18
N ILE A 188 -15.49 12.93 27.28
CA ILE A 188 -16.17 14.04 26.62
C ILE A 188 -16.51 13.62 25.20
N ASP A 189 -17.81 13.49 24.95
CA ASP A 189 -18.34 13.03 23.68
C ASP A 189 -19.05 14.17 22.93
N THR A 190 -19.06 14.07 21.61
CA THR A 190 -19.70 15.06 20.73
C THR A 190 -20.77 14.41 19.89
N LEU A 191 -21.99 14.96 19.95
CA LEU A 191 -23.14 14.53 19.17
C LEU A 191 -23.54 15.65 18.20
N LYS A 192 -23.68 15.33 16.92
CA LYS A 192 -24.16 16.27 15.90
C LYS A 192 -25.49 15.80 15.33
N VAL A 193 -26.52 16.61 15.49
CA VAL A 193 -27.91 16.31 15.08
C VAL A 193 -28.47 17.47 14.27
N LEU A 194 -29.51 17.23 13.47
CA LEU A 194 -30.21 18.32 12.80
C LEU A 194 -30.90 19.21 13.85
N SER A 195 -30.83 20.53 13.65
CA SER A 195 -31.40 21.52 14.58
C SER A 195 -32.92 21.40 14.69
N SER A 196 -33.60 20.94 13.64
CA SER A 196 -35.03 20.59 13.66
C SER A 196 -35.33 19.43 14.61
N ASP A 197 -34.46 18.42 14.59
CA ASP A 197 -34.65 17.17 15.32
C ASP A 197 -34.27 17.32 16.79
N TYR A 198 -33.27 18.17 17.08
CA TYR A 198 -32.95 18.59 18.44
C TYR A 198 -34.08 19.41 19.08
N LYS A 199 -34.70 20.33 18.33
CA LYS A 199 -35.86 21.11 18.82
C LYS A 199 -37.08 20.23 19.07
N ASN A 200 -37.24 19.17 18.28
CA ASN A 200 -38.26 18.14 18.44
C ASN A 200 -37.66 16.90 19.09
N LEU A 201 -37.03 17.06 20.27
CA LEU A 201 -36.47 16.02 21.14
C LEU A 201 -37.58 15.02 21.55
N SER A 202 -38.02 14.26 20.57
CA SER A 202 -39.04 13.26 20.61
C SER A 202 -38.37 11.94 20.93
N SER A 203 -39.11 11.09 21.61
CA SER A 203 -38.69 9.82 22.20
C SER A 203 -37.82 8.92 21.33
N GLY A 204 -37.77 9.09 20.00
CA GLY A 204 -36.95 8.29 19.09
C GLY A 204 -35.42 8.49 19.21
N ILE A 205 -34.93 9.70 19.49
CA ILE A 205 -33.49 9.94 19.72
C ILE A 205 -33.11 9.52 21.15
N LEU A 206 -34.00 9.80 22.11
CA LEU A 206 -33.84 9.40 23.52
C LEU A 206 -33.95 7.89 23.71
N SER A 207 -34.72 7.17 22.88
CA SER A 207 -34.82 5.71 22.93
C SER A 207 -33.54 5.03 22.44
N GLY A 208 -32.85 5.59 21.45
CA GLY A 208 -31.55 5.07 20.99
C GLY A 208 -30.39 5.36 21.94
N MET A 209 -30.54 6.33 22.87
CA MET A 209 -29.56 6.58 23.93
C MET A 209 -29.59 5.52 25.03
N GLY A 210 -30.73 4.84 25.22
CA GLY A 210 -30.84 3.67 26.10
C GLY A 210 -29.94 2.52 25.66
N ASP A 211 -29.78 2.33 24.34
CA ASP A 211 -28.86 1.33 23.77
C ASP A 211 -27.38 1.68 24.01
N LEU A 212 -27.08 2.95 24.32
CA LEU A 212 -25.77 3.47 24.71
C LEU A 212 -25.59 3.57 26.24
N GLY A 213 -26.59 3.12 27.02
CA GLY A 213 -26.55 3.12 28.48
C GLY A 213 -26.70 4.49 29.15
N ILE A 214 -27.20 5.51 28.42
CA ILE A 214 -27.37 6.87 28.96
C ILE A 214 -28.87 7.19 29.05
N GLU A 215 -29.37 7.35 30.27
CA GLU A 215 -30.77 7.73 30.50
C GLU A 215 -31.07 9.13 29.95
N PRO A 216 -32.24 9.33 29.30
CA PRO A 216 -32.66 10.61 28.71
C PRO A 216 -32.58 11.83 29.65
N GLU A 217 -32.95 11.65 30.92
CA GLU A 217 -32.93 12.71 31.93
C GLU A 217 -31.47 13.05 32.34
N THR A 218 -30.60 12.04 32.39
CA THR A 218 -29.18 12.16 32.72
C THR A 218 -28.38 12.80 31.58
N PHE A 219 -28.74 12.51 30.32
CA PHE A 219 -28.11 13.13 29.14
C PHE A 219 -28.21 14.66 29.18
N THR A 220 -29.40 15.20 29.46
CA THR A 220 -29.63 16.66 29.47
C THR A 220 -28.80 17.36 30.56
N ARG A 221 -28.61 16.72 31.72
CA ARG A 221 -27.78 17.22 32.83
C ARG A 221 -26.28 17.16 32.55
N ARG A 222 -25.86 16.27 31.65
CA ARG A 222 -24.45 16.05 31.28
C ARG A 222 -23.99 16.89 30.09
N ILE A 223 -24.85 17.70 29.47
CA ILE A 223 -24.45 18.60 28.37
C ILE A 223 -23.54 19.70 28.90
N MET A 224 -22.35 19.81 28.31
CA MET A 224 -21.34 20.82 28.64
C MET A 224 -21.46 22.05 27.75
N SER A 225 -21.71 21.87 26.45
CA SER A 225 -21.91 22.98 25.52
C SER A 225 -22.74 22.59 24.32
N LYS A 226 -23.31 23.61 23.65
CA LYS A 226 -24.18 23.46 22.48
C LYS A 226 -23.80 24.53 21.46
N LYS A 227 -23.66 24.15 20.20
CA LYS A 227 -23.33 25.08 19.11
C LYS A 227 -24.15 24.76 17.87
N THR A 228 -24.89 25.74 17.36
CA THR A 228 -25.61 25.60 16.09
C THR A 228 -24.67 25.96 14.94
N ILE A 229 -24.54 25.05 13.97
CA ILE A 229 -23.72 25.21 12.76
C ILE A 229 -24.62 24.87 11.56
N GLY A 230 -25.05 25.90 10.83
CA GLY A 230 -26.04 25.76 9.76
C GLY A 230 -27.31 25.08 10.26
N ASP A 231 -27.76 24.04 9.57
CA ASP A 231 -28.97 23.29 9.92
C ASP A 231 -28.75 22.22 10.99
N SER A 232 -27.55 22.17 11.60
CA SER A 232 -27.17 21.19 12.61
C SER A 232 -26.86 21.84 13.97
N THR A 233 -27.14 21.10 15.04
CA THR A 233 -26.73 21.43 16.40
C THR A 233 -25.71 20.40 16.86
N GLU A 234 -24.54 20.89 17.23
CA GLU A 234 -23.46 20.14 17.86
C GLU A 234 -23.59 20.26 19.38
N ILE A 235 -23.49 19.14 20.07
CA ILE A 235 -23.67 19.00 21.51
C ILE A 235 -22.44 18.30 22.07
N ILE A 236 -21.73 18.96 22.98
CA ILE A 236 -20.61 18.37 23.72
C ILE A 236 -21.14 18.00 25.11
N PHE A 237 -20.95 16.76 25.55
CA PHE A 237 -21.49 16.26 26.81
C PHE A 237 -20.54 15.30 27.54
N LYS A 238 -20.71 15.18 28.86
CA LYS A 238 -20.05 14.14 29.67
C LYS A 238 -20.67 12.79 29.31
N GLY A 239 -19.90 11.89 28.73
CA GLY A 239 -20.35 10.59 28.26
C GLY A 239 -20.42 9.56 29.39
N VAL A 240 -19.81 8.41 29.16
CA VAL A 240 -19.77 7.29 30.12
C VAL A 240 -18.74 7.55 31.22
N GLU A 241 -19.01 7.00 32.41
CA GLU A 241 -18.05 7.00 33.51
C GLU A 241 -16.88 6.09 33.15
N ALA A 242 -15.67 6.61 33.32
CA ALA A 242 -14.42 5.92 33.07
C ALA A 242 -13.75 5.61 34.40
N TYR A 243 -13.20 4.40 34.53
CA TYR A 243 -12.49 3.93 35.72
C TYR A 243 -11.02 3.65 35.38
N PRO A 244 -10.15 4.67 35.33
CA PRO A 244 -8.77 4.54 34.84
C PRO A 244 -7.95 3.49 35.61
N GLU A 245 -8.28 3.25 36.87
CA GLU A 245 -7.51 2.37 37.76
C GLU A 245 -8.02 0.91 37.82
N ASN A 246 -9.27 0.62 37.43
CA ASN A 246 -9.91 -0.68 37.72
C ASN A 246 -10.76 -1.28 36.56
N ASP A 247 -10.83 -0.63 35.40
CA ASP A 247 -11.58 -1.19 34.27
C ASP A 247 -10.75 -2.26 33.53
N GLU A 248 -11.01 -3.54 33.80
CA GLU A 248 -10.36 -4.66 33.11
C GLU A 248 -10.66 -4.71 31.60
N ASN A 249 -11.57 -3.87 31.07
CA ASN A 249 -11.88 -3.82 29.65
C ASN A 249 -11.93 -2.42 28.98
N VAL A 250 -11.66 -1.31 29.67
CA VAL A 250 -11.61 0.02 29.02
C VAL A 250 -10.49 0.88 29.61
N CYS A 251 -9.32 0.83 28.99
CA CYS A 251 -9.00 1.64 27.83
C CYS A 251 -7.58 1.21 27.49
N ILE A 252 -7.34 0.72 26.28
CA ILE A 252 -5.99 0.43 25.82
C ILE A 252 -5.99 0.84 24.36
N PHE A 253 -5.34 1.97 24.06
CA PHE A 253 -4.78 2.30 22.74
C PHE A 253 -5.60 3.01 21.68
N THR A 254 -5.55 4.34 21.68
CA THR A 254 -6.03 5.11 20.52
C THR A 254 -5.09 6.16 19.96
N GLU A 255 -3.83 6.27 20.39
CA GLU A 255 -3.07 7.46 19.96
C GLU A 255 -1.54 7.32 19.82
N ASN A 256 -1.04 6.12 19.54
CA ASN A 256 -0.08 6.07 18.45
C ASN A 256 -0.81 5.64 17.18
N LYS A 257 -1.48 6.63 16.57
CA LYS A 257 -2.11 6.50 15.24
C LYS A 257 -1.07 6.31 14.13
N MET A 258 0.21 6.58 14.40
CA MET A 258 1.27 6.43 13.42
C MET A 258 1.69 4.97 13.30
N LEU A 259 1.06 4.31 12.34
CA LEU A 259 1.63 3.11 11.73
C LEU A 259 2.94 3.50 11.06
N TYR A 260 3.98 2.68 11.24
CA TYR A 260 5.21 2.79 10.46
C TYR A 260 4.90 2.63 8.97
N THR A 261 4.14 1.60 8.61
CA THR A 261 3.61 1.38 7.27
C THR A 261 2.32 0.57 7.35
N PRO A 262 1.21 0.99 6.71
CA PRO A 262 -0.03 0.24 6.77
C PRO A 262 0.09 -1.12 6.06
N VAL A 263 -0.49 -2.15 6.66
CA VAL A 263 -0.76 -3.44 6.03
C VAL A 263 -1.90 -3.28 5.04
N HIS A 264 -1.76 -3.85 3.84
CA HIS A 264 -2.77 -3.74 2.79
C HIS A 264 -4.04 -4.53 3.18
N GLN A 265 -5.21 -4.07 2.74
CA GLN A 265 -6.54 -4.70 2.98
C GLN A 265 -7.03 -4.77 4.43
N VAL A 266 -6.29 -4.23 5.40
CA VAL A 266 -6.76 -4.08 6.79
C VAL A 266 -7.04 -2.62 7.07
N SER A 267 -8.16 -2.30 7.71
CA SER A 267 -8.48 -0.91 8.07
C SER A 267 -7.38 -0.31 8.95
N GLN A 268 -7.01 0.95 8.70
CA GLN A 268 -5.97 1.62 9.50
C GLN A 268 -6.34 1.65 10.98
N ALA A 269 -7.61 1.92 11.30
CA ALA A 269 -8.14 1.89 12.66
C ALA A 269 -8.00 0.50 13.30
N GLY A 270 -8.30 -0.58 12.57
CA GLY A 270 -8.14 -1.94 13.07
C GLY A 270 -6.69 -2.30 13.34
N GLN A 271 -5.77 -1.89 12.46
CA GLN A 271 -4.33 -2.10 12.67
C GLN A 271 -3.82 -1.31 13.87
N GLN A 272 -4.20 -0.04 13.99
CA GLN A 272 -3.84 0.81 15.12
C GLN A 272 -4.26 0.14 16.42
N TYR A 273 -5.53 -0.29 16.54
CA TYR A 273 -6.03 -1.01 17.71
C TYR A 273 -5.23 -2.29 18.01
N GLN A 274 -5.07 -3.19 17.02
CA GLN A 274 -4.40 -4.47 17.22
C GLN A 274 -2.93 -4.33 17.60
N ASN A 275 -2.19 -3.48 16.90
CA ASN A 275 -0.77 -3.25 17.17
C ASN A 275 -0.56 -2.74 18.58
N ALA A 276 -1.51 -1.93 19.00
CA ALA A 276 -1.46 -1.30 20.26
C ALA A 276 -1.81 -2.32 21.34
N VAL A 277 -2.90 -3.09 21.25
CA VAL A 277 -3.18 -4.24 22.14
C VAL A 277 -1.95 -5.13 22.33
N MET A 278 -1.21 -5.40 21.25
CA MET A 278 0.02 -6.17 21.30
C MET A 278 1.13 -5.48 22.11
N ARG A 279 1.33 -4.16 21.96
CA ARG A 279 2.28 -3.37 22.78
C ARG A 279 1.99 -3.50 24.27
N TYR A 280 0.72 -3.41 24.70
CA TYR A 280 0.37 -3.54 26.13
C TYR A 280 0.72 -4.92 26.61
N LYS A 281 0.35 -5.92 25.82
CA LYS A 281 0.65 -7.30 26.18
C LYS A 281 2.16 -7.49 26.35
N LEU A 282 2.98 -6.96 25.44
CA LEU A 282 4.44 -7.03 25.54
C LEU A 282 5.01 -6.28 26.76
N LEU A 283 4.38 -5.19 27.20
CA LEU A 283 4.88 -4.36 28.30
C LEU A 283 4.35 -4.78 29.69
N TYR A 284 3.12 -5.27 29.77
CA TYR A 284 2.39 -5.41 31.03
C TYR A 284 1.81 -6.81 31.29
N LYS A 285 1.55 -7.60 30.24
CA LYS A 285 0.88 -8.91 30.40
C LYS A 285 1.79 -10.12 30.17
N TYR A 286 2.68 -10.02 29.20
CA TYR A 286 3.57 -11.10 28.80
C TYR A 286 4.90 -11.01 29.54
N ASP A 287 5.58 -12.16 29.64
CA ASP A 287 6.92 -12.22 30.18
C ASP A 287 7.89 -11.35 29.38
N ARG A 288 8.93 -10.84 30.06
CA ARG A 288 9.96 -9.97 29.44
C ARG A 288 10.58 -10.61 28.19
N ASP A 289 10.68 -11.94 28.16
CA ASP A 289 11.19 -12.71 27.03
C ASP A 289 10.36 -12.53 25.74
N SER A 290 9.08 -12.18 25.84
CA SER A 290 8.23 -11.91 24.68
C SER A 290 8.63 -10.63 23.94
N LEU A 291 8.99 -9.58 24.69
CA LEU A 291 9.54 -8.35 24.10
C LEU A 291 10.95 -8.61 23.54
N LEU A 292 11.79 -9.35 24.27
CA LEU A 292 13.11 -9.76 23.80
C LEU A 292 13.03 -10.49 22.45
N HIS A 293 12.15 -11.48 22.33
CA HIS A 293 11.92 -12.21 21.09
C HIS A 293 11.43 -11.30 19.96
N SER A 294 10.55 -10.34 20.26
CA SER A 294 10.08 -9.34 19.29
C SER A 294 11.22 -8.45 18.78
N LEU A 295 12.11 -8.01 19.68
CA LEU A 295 13.29 -7.22 19.33
C LEU A 295 14.37 -8.04 18.60
N GLN A 296 14.52 -9.33 18.90
CA GLN A 296 15.35 -10.24 18.12
C GLN A 296 14.83 -10.36 16.68
N ASN A 297 13.52 -10.55 16.51
CA ASN A 297 12.89 -10.55 15.18
C ASN A 297 13.09 -9.21 14.46
N PHE A 298 13.05 -8.09 15.18
CA PHE A 298 13.35 -6.78 14.60
C PHE A 298 14.81 -6.68 14.13
N THR A 299 15.78 -7.14 14.92
CA THR A 299 17.18 -7.15 14.45
C THR A 299 17.40 -8.08 13.26
N ALA A 300 16.68 -9.22 13.19
CA ALA A 300 16.69 -10.09 12.01
C ALA A 300 16.08 -9.38 10.79
N LEU A 301 15.00 -8.61 10.97
CA LEU A 301 14.40 -7.76 9.95
C LEU A 301 15.40 -6.72 9.44
N LEU A 302 16.09 -5.99 10.32
CA LEU A 302 17.09 -5.00 9.90
C LEU A 302 18.21 -5.65 9.05
N LYS A 303 18.67 -6.85 9.44
CA LYS A 303 19.64 -7.63 8.63
C LYS A 303 19.07 -8.04 7.28
N LYS A 304 17.82 -8.55 7.24
CA LYS A 304 17.10 -8.94 6.01
C LYS A 304 17.02 -7.80 5.00
N TYR A 305 16.82 -6.57 5.46
CA TYR A 305 16.72 -5.36 4.63
C TYR A 305 18.04 -4.56 4.50
N LYS A 306 19.15 -5.12 4.99
CA LYS A 306 20.50 -4.50 4.98
C LYS A 306 20.51 -3.08 5.56
N ILE A 307 19.90 -2.94 6.73
CA ILE A 307 19.86 -1.72 7.52
C ILE A 307 20.92 -1.80 8.61
N GLU A 308 21.75 -0.76 8.69
CA GLU A 308 22.79 -0.66 9.71
C GLU A 308 22.17 -0.41 11.08
N SER A 309 22.63 -1.16 12.08
CA SER A 309 22.08 -1.13 13.42
C SER A 309 23.13 -1.51 14.46
N GLN A 310 23.05 -0.85 15.61
CA GLN A 310 23.85 -1.14 16.81
C GLN A 310 22.97 -1.73 17.93
N ILE A 311 21.75 -2.16 17.61
CA ILE A 311 20.78 -2.66 18.59
C ILE A 311 21.23 -4.01 19.13
N VAL A 312 21.33 -4.08 20.45
CA VAL A 312 21.45 -5.33 21.20
C VAL A 312 20.08 -5.62 21.84
N PRO A 313 19.33 -6.65 21.39
CA PRO A 313 17.95 -6.87 21.85
C PRO A 313 17.77 -6.98 23.36
N LYS A 314 18.73 -7.61 24.05
CA LYS A 314 18.71 -7.76 25.52
C LYS A 314 18.80 -6.43 26.23
N ASP A 315 19.75 -5.60 25.80
CA ASP A 315 19.98 -4.26 26.31
C ASP A 315 18.77 -3.36 26.07
N LEU A 316 18.22 -3.37 24.86
CA LEU A 316 17.03 -2.58 24.53
C LEU A 316 15.79 -3.05 25.31
N THR A 317 15.64 -4.35 25.55
CA THR A 317 14.57 -4.89 26.40
C THR A 317 14.71 -4.36 27.81
N HIS A 318 15.93 -4.37 28.36
CA HIS A 318 16.21 -3.83 29.68
C HIS A 318 15.87 -2.34 29.76
N ASP A 319 16.32 -1.55 28.78
CA ASP A 319 16.04 -0.11 28.73
C ASP A 319 14.53 0.16 28.68
N VAL A 320 13.77 -0.58 27.85
CA VAL A 320 12.31 -0.44 27.75
C VAL A 320 11.62 -0.72 29.10
N PHE A 321 11.99 -1.79 29.80
CA PHE A 321 11.41 -2.09 31.11
C PHE A 321 11.87 -1.11 32.20
N TYR A 322 13.12 -0.64 32.14
CA TYR A 322 13.62 0.39 33.04
C TYR A 322 12.78 1.66 32.93
N TYR A 323 12.56 2.18 31.71
CA TYR A 323 11.75 3.39 31.50
C TYR A 323 10.25 3.18 31.69
N ARG A 324 9.74 1.95 31.52
CA ARG A 324 8.37 1.59 31.94
C ARG A 324 8.19 1.78 33.45
N ASP A 325 9.17 1.32 34.22
CA ASP A 325 9.10 1.34 35.68
C ASP A 325 9.53 2.70 36.28
N HIS A 326 10.18 3.57 35.51
CA HIS A 326 10.71 4.87 35.95
C HIS A 326 10.25 6.02 35.04
N THR A 327 9.07 6.60 35.34
CA THR A 327 8.36 7.55 34.48
C THR A 327 8.90 9.00 34.48
N ARG A 328 9.83 9.32 35.38
CA ARG A 328 10.39 10.68 35.50
C ARG A 328 11.74 10.87 34.80
N GLU A 329 12.30 9.80 34.26
CA GLU A 329 13.61 9.82 33.61
C GLU A 329 13.49 10.30 32.16
N PRO A 330 14.44 11.15 31.67
CA PRO A 330 14.51 11.51 30.27
C PRO A 330 14.87 10.29 29.42
N LEU A 331 14.19 10.13 28.28
CA LEU A 331 14.30 8.97 27.38
C LEU A 331 15.62 8.88 26.58
N ASN A 332 16.59 9.76 26.86
CA ASN A 332 17.86 9.87 26.15
C ASN A 332 18.82 8.67 26.35
N GLY A 333 18.40 7.60 27.03
CA GLY A 333 19.22 6.42 27.31
C GLY A 333 18.79 5.14 26.58
N ILE A 334 17.71 5.14 25.79
CA ILE A 334 17.28 3.93 25.06
C ILE A 334 18.27 3.61 23.94
N ARG A 335 18.91 2.43 24.01
CA ARG A 335 19.90 1.96 23.02
C ARG A 335 19.24 1.39 21.76
N ASN A 336 18.58 2.26 20.97
CA ASN A 336 17.85 1.89 19.75
C ASN A 336 18.47 2.46 18.45
N THR A 337 19.79 2.54 18.34
CA THR A 337 20.47 3.12 17.17
C THR A 337 20.40 2.23 15.92
N PHE A 338 19.74 2.71 14.86
CA PHE A 338 19.75 2.15 13.51
C PHE A 338 19.46 3.23 12.46
N ASP A 339 19.75 2.93 11.20
CA ASP A 339 19.48 3.80 10.05
C ASP A 339 17.98 3.81 9.69
N ARG A 340 17.26 4.76 10.30
CA ARG A 340 15.81 4.92 10.18
C ARG A 340 15.37 5.38 8.79
N ASP A 341 16.13 6.29 8.20
CA ASP A 341 15.81 6.87 6.89
C ASP A 341 15.95 5.80 5.81
N LYS A 342 17.02 5.00 5.86
CA LYS A 342 17.20 3.88 4.93
C LYS A 342 16.14 2.80 5.11
N LEU A 343 15.70 2.50 6.35
CA LEU A 343 14.58 1.57 6.56
C LEU A 343 13.29 2.12 5.93
N LYS A 344 13.01 3.41 6.11
CA LYS A 344 11.81 4.08 5.58
C LYS A 344 11.80 4.09 4.07
N GLU A 345 12.93 4.46 3.45
CA GLU A 345 13.11 4.42 2.00
C GLU A 345 12.92 3.01 1.45
N ARG A 346 13.54 2.00 2.09
CA ARG A 346 13.46 0.60 1.68
C ARG A 346 12.01 0.11 1.67
N PHE A 347 11.28 0.33 2.77
CA PHE A 347 9.88 -0.09 2.88
C PHE A 347 8.99 0.66 1.88
N ALA A 348 9.21 1.95 1.65
CA ALA A 348 8.45 2.73 0.68
C ALA A 348 8.66 2.24 -0.76
N VAL A 349 9.90 1.92 -1.15
CA VAL A 349 10.19 1.34 -2.47
C VAL A 349 9.52 -0.02 -2.61
N ILE A 350 9.73 -0.93 -1.65
CA ILE A 350 9.14 -2.27 -1.70
C ILE A 350 7.61 -2.19 -1.76
N GLU A 351 6.99 -1.30 -0.98
CA GLU A 351 5.54 -1.10 -1.01
C GLU A 351 5.03 -0.69 -2.40
N ARG A 352 5.71 0.23 -3.09
CA ARG A 352 5.40 0.57 -4.47
C ARG A 352 5.59 -0.61 -5.41
N LEU A 353 6.67 -1.37 -5.27
CA LEU A 353 6.90 -2.57 -6.09
C LEU A 353 5.82 -3.65 -5.91
N PHE A 354 5.24 -3.79 -4.71
CA PHE A 354 4.15 -4.72 -4.44
C PHE A 354 2.80 -4.22 -4.95
N TYR A 355 2.40 -3.01 -4.58
CA TYR A 355 1.01 -2.54 -4.68
C TYR A 355 0.78 -1.51 -5.78
N GLN A 356 1.83 -0.81 -6.22
CA GLN A 356 1.76 0.21 -7.26
C GLN A 356 2.88 0.02 -8.31
N PRO A 357 3.06 -1.20 -8.89
CA PRO A 357 4.17 -1.44 -9.79
C PRO A 357 3.97 -0.65 -11.08
N ASN A 358 4.80 0.37 -11.28
CA ASN A 358 4.87 1.11 -12.53
C ASN A 358 5.74 0.33 -13.52
N TYR A 359 5.11 -0.30 -14.51
CA TYR A 359 5.82 -1.00 -15.59
C TYR A 359 6.22 -0.06 -16.74
N LEU A 360 5.54 1.08 -16.84
CA LEU A 360 5.82 2.17 -17.76
C LEU A 360 5.83 3.46 -16.93
N HIS A 361 6.96 4.16 -16.91
CA HIS A 361 7.03 5.43 -16.21
C HIS A 361 6.07 6.44 -16.89
N PRO A 362 5.32 7.27 -16.15
CA PRO A 362 4.37 8.22 -16.75
C PRO A 362 4.99 9.12 -17.82
N SER A 363 6.26 9.51 -17.66
CA SER A 363 6.98 10.33 -18.64
C SER A 363 7.24 9.64 -19.98
N ILE A 364 7.30 8.31 -20.04
CA ILE A 364 7.59 7.55 -21.26
C ILE A 364 6.34 6.91 -21.87
N GLN A 365 5.22 6.88 -21.15
CA GLN A 365 4.00 6.20 -21.57
C GLN A 365 3.47 6.74 -22.91
N ILE A 366 3.43 8.07 -23.07
CA ILE A 366 2.96 8.72 -24.31
C ILE A 366 3.91 8.40 -25.47
N ILE A 367 5.22 8.52 -25.24
CA ILE A 367 6.25 8.22 -26.25
C ILE A 367 6.11 6.76 -26.70
N PHE A 368 5.98 5.84 -25.75
CA PHE A 368 5.81 4.41 -26.02
C PHE A 368 4.57 4.12 -26.87
N ILE A 369 3.40 4.66 -26.49
CA ILE A 369 2.15 4.47 -27.25
C ILE A 369 2.28 5.04 -28.67
N THR A 370 2.87 6.22 -28.81
CA THR A 370 3.14 6.84 -30.12
C THR A 370 4.02 5.94 -30.98
N VAL A 371 5.11 5.40 -30.44
CA VAL A 371 6.00 4.49 -31.18
C VAL A 371 5.27 3.22 -31.62
N VAL A 372 4.48 2.60 -30.74
CA VAL A 372 3.68 1.40 -31.07
C VAL A 372 2.71 1.70 -32.23
N LEU A 373 2.00 2.82 -32.15
CA LEU A 373 1.04 3.23 -33.18
C LEU A 373 1.74 3.58 -34.50
N SER A 374 2.88 4.27 -34.47
CA SER A 374 3.67 4.59 -35.66
C SER A 374 4.19 3.34 -36.37
N VAL A 375 4.76 2.38 -35.62
CA VAL A 375 5.25 1.11 -36.17
C VAL A 375 4.09 0.29 -36.74
N TRP A 376 2.97 0.20 -36.00
CA TRP A 376 1.76 -0.46 -36.49
C TRP A 376 1.25 0.16 -37.79
N LEU A 377 1.11 1.48 -37.83
CA LEU A 377 0.60 2.19 -39.00
C LEU A 377 1.51 1.99 -40.20
N ALA A 378 2.83 2.09 -40.03
CA ALA A 378 3.80 1.85 -41.08
C ALA A 378 3.68 0.42 -41.65
N VAL A 379 3.70 -0.60 -40.79
CA VAL A 379 3.57 -2.01 -41.18
C VAL A 379 2.24 -2.26 -41.89
N PHE A 380 1.15 -1.70 -41.38
CA PHE A 380 -0.19 -1.88 -41.95
C PHE A 380 -0.34 -1.21 -43.32
N LEU A 381 0.10 0.05 -43.45
CA LEU A 381 0.04 0.79 -44.72
C LEU A 381 0.90 0.13 -45.78
N LEU A 382 2.14 -0.26 -45.46
CA LEU A 382 3.00 -0.95 -46.40
C LEU A 382 2.40 -2.30 -46.84
N TYR A 383 1.79 -3.06 -45.92
CA TYR A 383 1.06 -4.28 -46.27
C TYR A 383 -0.11 -4.00 -47.24
N LEU A 384 -0.90 -2.95 -47.00
CA LEU A 384 -2.00 -2.56 -47.88
C LEU A 384 -1.52 -2.15 -49.27
N ILE A 385 -0.49 -1.30 -49.35
CA ILE A 385 0.11 -0.84 -50.61
C ILE A 385 0.64 -2.04 -51.39
N TRP A 386 1.44 -2.89 -50.75
CA TRP A 386 2.03 -4.05 -51.41
C TRP A 386 0.98 -5.05 -51.88
N ASN A 387 -0.05 -5.32 -51.07
CA ASN A 387 -1.16 -6.19 -51.45
C ASN A 387 -1.96 -5.60 -52.63
N TYR A 388 -2.13 -4.28 -52.68
CA TYR A 388 -2.78 -3.59 -53.80
C TYR A 388 -1.96 -3.71 -55.10
N VAL A 389 -0.68 -3.35 -55.07
CA VAL A 389 0.24 -3.44 -56.22
C VAL A 389 0.29 -4.85 -56.78
N LYS A 390 0.46 -5.85 -55.91
CA LYS A 390 0.59 -7.25 -56.34
C LYS A 390 -0.72 -7.82 -56.89
N THR A 391 -1.87 -7.39 -56.36
CA THR A 391 -3.18 -7.77 -56.90
C THR A 391 -3.45 -7.12 -58.27
N ARG A 392 -3.02 -5.86 -58.47
CA ARG A 392 -3.11 -5.17 -59.77
C ARG A 392 -2.25 -5.85 -60.83
N ASN A 393 -1.00 -6.15 -60.53
CA ASN A 393 -0.08 -6.78 -61.49
C ASN A 393 -0.56 -8.18 -61.91
N LEU A 394 -1.08 -8.97 -60.96
CA LEU A 394 -1.68 -10.27 -61.29
C LEU A 394 -2.89 -10.16 -62.23
N ARG A 395 -3.66 -9.07 -62.14
CA ARG A 395 -4.79 -8.82 -63.05
C ARG A 395 -4.30 -8.49 -64.46
N ILE A 396 -3.33 -7.59 -64.59
CA ILE A 396 -2.76 -7.19 -65.88
C ILE A 396 -2.17 -8.42 -66.59
N SER A 397 -1.39 -9.25 -65.89
CA SER A 397 -0.85 -10.49 -66.47
C SER A 397 -1.90 -11.56 -66.81
N ALA A 398 -3.07 -11.54 -66.17
CA ALA A 398 -4.17 -12.44 -66.50
C ALA A 398 -4.98 -11.95 -67.71
N GLU A 399 -5.15 -10.63 -67.85
CA GLU A 399 -5.78 -9.99 -69.01
C GLU A 399 -4.90 -10.14 -70.27
N ASP A 400 -3.57 -9.96 -70.17
CA ASP A 400 -2.64 -10.18 -71.29
C ASP A 400 -2.60 -11.65 -71.77
N ASN A 401 -2.61 -12.61 -70.85
CA ASN A 401 -2.61 -14.04 -71.21
C ASN A 401 -3.99 -14.55 -71.70
N GLY A 402 -5.07 -13.82 -71.40
CA GLY A 402 -6.41 -14.12 -71.90
C GLY A 402 -6.64 -13.66 -73.34
N SER A 403 -5.81 -12.75 -73.86
CA SER A 403 -5.90 -12.23 -75.25
C SER A 403 -5.22 -13.11 -76.31
N TYR A 404 -4.56 -14.20 -75.92
CA TYR A 404 -3.89 -15.17 -76.81
C TYR A 404 -4.58 -16.54 -76.88
N ARG A 405 -5.90 -16.60 -76.67
CA ARG A 405 -6.69 -17.84 -76.82
C ARG A 405 -7.79 -17.69 -77.84
#